data_AF-A0A7S1YUU5-F1
#
_entry.id   AF-A0A7S1YUU5-F1
#
_cell.length_a   1.000
_cell.length_b   1.000
_cell.length_c   1.000
_cell.angle_alpha   90.00
_cell.angle_beta   90.00
_cell.angle_gamma   90.00
#
_symmetry.space_group_name_H-M   'P 1'
#
loop_
_entity.id
_entity.type
_entity.pdbx_description
1 polymer ?
#
loop_
_entity_poly.entity_id
_entity_poly.type
_entity_poly.pdbx_seq_one_letter_code
_entity_poly.pdbx_strand_id
1 'polypeptide(L)'
;GTVVGWGWNRRGQTSVPSGLGQVRAIAAGSYHSLALTEDGAVHAWGWNNEGQTDVPQGLGRVKSISAGGYFSVALKEDGSVIAWGSNEEGQLDVPEELK
;
A
#
# COMPACT_ATOMS: atom_id res chain seq x y z
N GLY A 1 -16.74 -3.61 -0.41
CA GLY A 1 -17.43 -2.67 -1.34
C GLY A 1 -16.70 -2.65 -2.67
N THR A 2 -17.26 -2.02 -3.72
CA THR A 2 -16.57 -1.90 -5.01
C THR A 2 -15.53 -0.79 -4.97
N VAL A 3 -14.28 -1.10 -5.33
CA VAL A 3 -13.22 -0.08 -5.50
C VAL A 3 -13.34 0.54 -6.88
N VAL A 4 -13.32 1.87 -6.94
CA VAL A 4 -13.40 2.64 -8.19
C VAL A 4 -12.26 3.64 -8.22
N GLY A 5 -11.55 3.72 -9.34
CA GLY A 5 -10.51 4.71 -9.59
C GLY A 5 -10.89 5.63 -10.75
N TRP A 6 -10.57 6.92 -10.63
CA TRP A 6 -10.78 7.92 -11.68
C TRP A 6 -9.65 8.97 -11.66
N GLY A 7 -9.48 9.68 -12.77
CA GLY A 7 -8.45 10.71 -12.93
C GLY A 7 -7.26 10.25 -13.78
N TRP A 8 -6.10 10.86 -13.56
CA TRP A 8 -4.89 10.58 -14.34
C TRP A 8 -4.43 9.13 -14.15
N ASN A 9 -4.15 8.42 -15.26
CA ASN A 9 -3.89 6.97 -15.24
C ASN A 9 -2.69 6.53 -16.10
N ARG A 10 -1.71 7.40 -16.38
CA ARG A 10 -0.57 7.00 -17.24
C ARG A 10 0.31 5.93 -16.60
N ARG A 11 0.16 5.66 -15.30
CA ARG A 11 0.89 4.59 -14.59
C ARG A 11 -0.01 3.45 -14.14
N GLY A 12 -1.28 3.43 -14.55
CA GLY A 12 -2.22 2.37 -14.15
C GLY A 12 -2.75 2.52 -12.73
N GLN A 13 -2.48 3.62 -12.00
CA GLN A 13 -2.91 3.79 -10.61
C GLN A 13 -4.45 3.83 -10.43
N THR A 14 -5.22 4.12 -11.47
CA THR A 14 -6.70 4.05 -11.44
C THR A 14 -7.25 2.83 -12.17
N SER A 15 -6.39 1.99 -12.74
CA SER A 15 -6.73 0.67 -13.27
C SER A 15 -6.89 -0.34 -12.13
N VAL A 16 -8.00 -0.25 -11.40
CA VAL A 16 -8.30 -1.11 -10.25
C VAL A 16 -8.23 -2.60 -10.65
N PRO A 17 -7.39 -3.42 -9.99
CA PRO A 17 -7.32 -4.85 -10.28
C PRO A 17 -8.65 -5.55 -10.03
N SER A 18 -8.97 -6.54 -10.87
CA SER A 18 -10.07 -7.46 -10.58
C SER A 18 -9.68 -8.40 -9.42
N GLY A 19 -10.66 -8.86 -8.65
CA GLY A 19 -10.42 -9.93 -7.66
C GLY A 19 -9.77 -9.48 -6.36
N LEU A 20 -9.87 -8.19 -6.00
CA LEU A 20 -9.39 -7.69 -4.69
C LEU A 20 -10.14 -8.27 -3.48
N GLY A 21 -11.26 -8.99 -3.66
CA GLY A 21 -12.08 -9.45 -2.55
C GLY A 21 -12.81 -8.33 -1.82
N GLN A 22 -13.05 -8.50 -0.52
CA GLN A 22 -13.75 -7.52 0.30
C GLN A 22 -12.80 -6.45 0.81
N VAL A 23 -12.73 -5.33 0.09
CA VAL A 23 -11.91 -4.18 0.48
C VAL A 23 -12.60 -3.37 1.59
N ARG A 24 -11.85 -3.08 2.65
CA ARG A 24 -12.25 -2.28 3.83
C ARG A 24 -11.56 -0.92 3.93
N ALA A 25 -10.39 -0.75 3.31
CA ALA A 25 -9.70 0.54 3.24
C ALA A 25 -8.91 0.70 1.93
N ILE A 26 -8.67 1.95 1.55
CA ILE A 26 -7.84 2.33 0.39
C ILE A 26 -6.88 3.45 0.78
N ALA A 27 -5.74 3.52 0.11
CA ALA A 27 -4.81 4.65 0.18
C ALA A 27 -4.25 4.96 -1.21
N ALA A 28 -3.93 6.22 -1.49
CA ALA A 28 -3.42 6.66 -2.79
C ALA A 28 -2.13 7.47 -2.62
N GLY A 29 -1.07 7.04 -3.28
CA GLY A 29 0.16 7.82 -3.43
C GLY A 29 0.15 8.67 -4.70
N SER A 30 1.29 9.24 -5.10
CA SER A 30 1.35 10.07 -6.31
C SER A 30 1.06 9.28 -7.58
N TYR A 31 1.55 8.04 -7.66
CA TYR A 31 1.41 7.20 -8.87
C TYR A 31 1.08 5.74 -8.58
N HIS A 32 0.68 5.41 -7.36
CA HIS A 32 0.27 4.06 -6.97
C HIS A 32 -0.96 4.13 -6.05
N SER A 33 -1.59 2.99 -5.85
CA SER A 33 -2.76 2.84 -4.98
C SER A 33 -2.66 1.54 -4.20
N LEU A 34 -3.22 1.57 -2.99
CA LEU A 34 -3.28 0.45 -2.06
C LEU A 34 -4.73 0.13 -1.74
N ALA A 35 -5.04 -1.15 -1.56
CA ALA A 35 -6.28 -1.63 -0.97
C ALA A 35 -5.97 -2.62 0.16
N LEU A 36 -6.70 -2.49 1.26
CA LEU A 36 -6.69 -3.41 2.39
C LEU A 36 -8.01 -4.16 2.42
N THR A 37 -7.94 -5.49 2.48
CA THR A 37 -9.10 -6.38 2.54
C THR A 37 -9.48 -6.72 3.98
N GLU A 38 -10.70 -7.25 4.17
CA GLU A 38 -11.23 -7.69 5.47
C GLU A 38 -10.41 -8.81 6.13
N ASP A 39 -9.76 -9.66 5.33
CA ASP A 39 -8.85 -10.71 5.82
C ASP A 39 -7.43 -10.20 6.13
N GLY A 40 -7.18 -8.90 5.92
CA GLY A 40 -5.92 -8.23 6.26
C GLY A 40 -4.85 -8.28 5.16
N ALA A 41 -5.19 -8.67 3.93
CA ALA A 41 -4.28 -8.64 2.80
C ALA A 41 -4.17 -7.22 2.20
N VAL A 42 -2.95 -6.87 1.76
CA VAL A 42 -2.68 -5.61 1.08
C VAL A 42 -2.44 -5.89 -0.40
N HIS A 43 -3.16 -5.16 -1.25
CA HIS A 43 -2.95 -5.13 -2.68
C HIS A 43 -2.43 -3.76 -3.07
N ALA A 44 -1.45 -3.72 -3.97
CA ALA A 44 -0.90 -2.49 -4.50
C ALA A 44 -0.85 -2.53 -6.03
N TRP A 45 -1.10 -1.41 -6.69
CA TRP A 45 -1.02 -1.30 -8.15
C TRP A 45 -0.64 0.12 -8.58
N GLY A 46 -0.14 0.24 -9.81
CA GLY A 46 0.30 1.50 -10.40
C GLY A 46 1.79 1.49 -10.76
N TRP A 47 2.45 2.64 -10.60
CA TRP A 47 3.89 2.79 -10.82
C TRP A 47 4.71 2.10 -9.74
N ASN A 48 5.81 1.45 -10.13
CA ASN A 48 6.61 0.61 -9.24
C ASN A 48 8.13 0.77 -9.37
N ASN A 49 8.66 1.87 -9.92
CA ASN A 49 10.12 1.94 -10.09
C ASN A 49 10.89 2.05 -8.76
N GLU A 50 10.21 2.46 -7.68
CA GLU A 50 10.77 2.52 -6.33
C GLU A 50 10.35 1.31 -5.49
N GLY A 51 9.64 0.33 -6.08
CA GLY A 51 9.10 -0.82 -5.34
C GLY A 51 7.87 -0.49 -4.48
N GLN A 52 7.20 0.66 -4.65
CA GLN A 52 6.04 1.03 -3.83
C GLN A 52 4.81 0.11 -3.97
N THR A 53 4.75 -0.70 -5.02
CA THR A 53 3.73 -1.76 -5.18
C THR A 53 4.25 -3.16 -4.87
N ASP A 54 5.54 -3.30 -4.55
CA ASP A 54 6.14 -4.56 -4.12
C ASP A 54 5.79 -4.82 -2.65
N VAL A 55 4.52 -5.16 -2.40
CA VAL A 55 3.99 -5.52 -1.08
C VAL A 55 4.87 -6.61 -0.45
N PRO A 56 5.51 -6.34 0.70
CA PRO A 56 6.42 -7.31 1.34
C PRO A 56 5.77 -8.66 1.61
N GLN A 57 6.50 -9.74 1.29
CA GLN A 57 6.06 -11.09 1.65
C GLN A 57 5.99 -11.23 3.17
N GLY A 58 4.97 -11.94 3.66
CA GLY A 58 4.85 -12.21 5.09
C GLY A 58 4.41 -11.01 5.94
N LEU A 59 3.78 -10.00 5.35
CA LEU A 59 3.18 -8.84 6.06
C LEU A 59 2.23 -9.23 7.21
N GLY A 60 1.68 -10.45 7.17
CA GLY A 60 0.71 -10.91 8.16
C GLY A 60 -0.61 -10.16 8.04
N ARG A 61 -1.38 -10.07 9.14
CA ARG A 61 -2.65 -9.34 9.15
C ARG A 61 -2.39 -7.85 9.32
N VAL A 62 -2.81 -7.08 8.33
CA VAL A 62 -2.70 -5.61 8.34
C VAL A 62 -3.97 -4.97 8.89
N LYS A 63 -3.77 -4.05 9.83
CA LYS A 63 -4.81 -3.28 10.49
C LYS A 63 -5.17 -2.01 9.70
N SER A 64 -4.17 -1.29 9.22
CA SER A 64 -4.37 -0.08 8.40
C SER A 64 -3.24 0.14 7.40
N ILE A 65 -3.53 0.93 6.37
CA ILE A 65 -2.60 1.27 5.28
C ILE A 65 -2.54 2.78 5.07
N SER A 66 -1.39 3.27 4.60
CA SER A 66 -1.17 4.64 4.14
C SER A 66 -0.22 4.64 2.94
N ALA A 67 -0.29 5.68 2.11
CA ALA A 67 0.57 5.87 0.95
C ALA A 67 1.09 7.31 0.92
N GLY A 68 2.41 7.46 0.78
CA GLY A 68 3.07 8.73 0.50
C GLY A 68 3.29 8.93 -1.00
N GLY A 69 4.18 9.87 -1.36
CA GLY A 69 4.45 10.17 -2.78
C GLY A 69 4.88 8.93 -3.57
N TYR A 70 5.92 8.26 -3.08
CA TYR A 70 6.52 7.08 -3.72
C TYR A 70 6.79 5.93 -2.75
N PHE A 71 6.13 5.91 -1.59
CA PHE A 71 6.26 4.85 -0.59
C PHE A 71 4.90 4.49 0.02
N SER A 72 4.86 3.36 0.67
CA SER A 72 3.69 2.71 1.26
C SER A 72 4.00 2.34 2.70
N VAL A 73 2.97 2.35 3.55
CA VAL A 73 3.08 1.98 4.97
C VAL A 73 1.90 1.09 5.36
N ALA A 74 2.18 0.04 6.13
CA ALA A 74 1.19 -0.82 6.75
C ALA A 74 1.43 -0.90 8.26
N LEU A 75 0.36 -0.71 9.04
CA LEU A 75 0.32 -1.05 10.47
C LEU A 75 -0.27 -2.46 10.59
N LYS A 76 0.49 -3.37 11.21
CA LYS A 76 0.06 -4.74 11.47
C LYS A 76 -0.81 -4.82 12.74
N GLU A 77 -1.58 -5.91 12.86
CA GLU A 77 -2.42 -6.15 14.05
C GLU A 77 -1.61 -6.32 15.34
N ASP A 78 -0.35 -6.75 15.25
CA ASP A 78 0.58 -6.85 16.38
C ASP A 78 1.17 -5.50 16.81
N GLY A 79 0.84 -4.41 16.10
CA GLY A 79 1.31 -3.06 16.38
C GLY A 79 2.59 -2.66 15.63
N SER A 80 3.26 -3.59 14.95
CA SER A 80 4.43 -3.28 14.14
C SER A 80 4.07 -2.55 12.85
N VAL A 81 5.02 -1.76 12.34
CA VAL A 81 4.90 -0.95 11.13
C VAL A 81 5.92 -1.41 10.11
N ILE A 82 5.45 -1.62 8.88
CA ILE A 82 6.30 -1.92 7.73
C ILE A 82 6.10 -0.83 6.70
N ALA A 83 7.20 -0.26 6.22
CA ALA A 83 7.22 0.67 5.10
C ALA A 83 7.99 0.06 3.92
N TRP A 84 7.56 0.35 2.70
CA TRP A 84 8.25 -0.07 1.47
C TRP A 84 8.08 0.96 0.35
N GLY A 85 8.98 0.97 -0.63
CA GLY A 85 9.00 1.95 -1.72
C GLY A 85 10.27 2.81 -1.73
N SER A 86 10.13 4.09 -2.09
CA SER A 86 11.24 5.05 -2.08
C SER A 86 11.75 5.29 -0.65
N ASN A 87 13.08 5.33 -0.51
CA ASN A 87 13.76 5.71 0.73
C ASN A 87 14.74 6.89 0.54
N GLU A 88 14.57 7.69 -0.52
CA GLU A 88 15.52 8.78 -0.83
C GLU A 88 15.64 9.83 0.30
N GLU A 89 14.60 9.94 1.14
CA GLU A 89 14.53 10.90 2.26
C GLU A 89 14.35 10.20 3.62
N GLY A 90 14.68 8.90 3.71
CA GLY A 90 14.53 8.12 4.95
C GLY A 90 13.08 7.75 5.30
N GLN A 91 12.16 7.74 4.32
CA GLN A 91 10.73 7.45 4.56
C GLN A 91 10.48 6.02 5.09
N LEU A 92 11.39 5.09 4.83
CA LEU A 92 11.34 3.70 5.28
C LEU A 92 12.07 3.46 6.61
N ASP A 93 12.70 4.48 7.18
CA ASP A 93 13.46 4.40 8.42
C ASP A 93 12.51 4.38 9.63
N VAL A 94 11.67 3.34 9.68
CA VAL A 94 10.78 3.05 10.80
C VAL A 94 11.63 2.84 12.06
N PRO A 95 11.34 3.53 13.17
CA PRO A 95 12.04 3.32 14.43
C PRO A 95 12.02 1.84 14.86
N GLU A 96 13.13 1.32 15.37
CA GLU A 96 13.27 -0.11 15.72
C GLU A 96 12.20 -0.59 16.71
N GLU A 97 11.75 0.28 17.61
CA GLU A 97 10.70 -0.02 18.58
C GLU A 97 9.30 -0.20 17.96
N LEU A 98 9.12 0.19 16.70
CA LEU A 98 7.89 0.05 15.94
C LEU A 98 7.96 -1.04 14.87
N LYS A 99 9.10 -1.73 14.70
CA LYS A 99 9.24 -2.80 13.70
C LYS A 99 8.62 -4.13 14.14
#